data_AF-A0A957Q0I1-F1
#
_entry.id   AF-A0A957Q0I1-F1
#
_cell.length_a   1.000
_cell.length_b   1.000
_cell.length_c   1.000
_cell.angle_alpha   90.00
_cell.angle_beta   90.00
_cell.angle_gamma   90.00
#
_symmetry.space_group_name_H-M   'P 1'
#
loop_
_entity.id
_entity.type
_entity.pdbx_description
1 polymer ?
#
loop_
_entity_poly.entity_id
_entity_poly.type
_entity_poly.pdbx_seq_one_letter_code
_entity_poly.pdbx_strand_id
1 'polypeptide(L)'
;TPLIKVSGLTMDMLDKEQELSSSEWTPNKETQSDDEAGDIDGTVTESGPTPPENLTLEGWDSWQELKKGYGETYAVFIEALKREAAEDWETDKLAREYGEGLFKGKSYDISLLIPGTPQVQMSGEGAGYIDFEIVSESGQPAVLRIHVKDAKPGEALELIATIDYATINAASVNNAMGLSASQETITFTVLDTPTTVPSNGTLNNIYLPLVNSGGQPQVSTASVAAINGAWSDWHYFWAGSHNDQRLYNQIERHTGPNTSGCWSGCGGTAWAMLFGWADKQAASGNSYWAARWGLYRQNGGKGSDAVAPRNMDSGVQNMTWEIRNDVGTWCWGNSGPTNPWDMDNASNYFSGRTGTRLSTHYNVLGIHEDRLRNYARDSIVDRNTPAVIGTGWLTHYPLAYGYAWRSRTVRKCFIWCWNETEYNRSFYVNQGWGGSDNGWVTASTWFAGEIRP
;
A
#
# COMPACT_ATOMS: atom_id res chain seq x y z
N THR A 1 0.56 2.78 -18.90
CA THR A 1 -0.90 2.91 -19.06
C THR A 1 -1.23 4.30 -19.60
N PRO A 2 -2.04 4.43 -20.66
CA PRO A 2 -2.54 5.73 -21.10
C PRO A 2 -3.42 6.34 -20.00
N LEU A 3 -3.23 7.63 -19.72
CA LEU A 3 -4.03 8.36 -18.74
C LEU A 3 -5.47 8.53 -19.25
N ILE A 4 -6.45 8.28 -18.38
CA ILE A 4 -7.88 8.43 -18.66
C ILE A 4 -8.31 9.84 -18.25
N LYS A 5 -9.11 10.52 -19.08
CA LYS A 5 -9.75 11.78 -18.71
C LYS A 5 -10.99 11.46 -17.88
N VAL A 6 -11.02 11.95 -16.65
CA VAL A 6 -12.10 11.75 -15.68
C VAL A 6 -12.87 13.05 -15.52
N SER A 7 -14.18 13.04 -15.77
CA SER A 7 -15.03 14.22 -15.56
C SER A 7 -16.21 13.86 -14.67
N GLY A 8 -16.82 14.87 -14.04
CA GLY A 8 -17.98 14.68 -13.17
C GLY A 8 -17.66 14.55 -11.68
N LEU A 9 -16.39 14.47 -11.31
CA LEU A 9 -15.95 14.50 -9.92
C LEU A 9 -15.84 15.93 -9.39
N THR A 10 -16.27 16.14 -8.15
CA THR A 10 -16.28 17.44 -7.49
C THR A 10 -15.67 17.36 -6.09
N MET A 11 -15.09 18.46 -5.59
CA MET A 11 -14.40 18.46 -4.28
C MET A 11 -15.33 18.14 -3.10
N ASP A 12 -16.62 18.51 -3.18
CA ASP A 12 -17.59 18.19 -2.13
C ASP A 12 -17.83 16.68 -1.97
N MET A 13 -17.45 15.87 -2.96
CA MET A 13 -17.46 14.41 -2.83
C MET A 13 -16.42 13.91 -1.84
N LEU A 14 -15.28 14.61 -1.68
CA LEU A 14 -14.25 14.26 -0.68
C LEU A 14 -14.63 14.70 0.74
N ASP A 15 -15.55 15.64 0.88
CA ASP A 15 -15.97 16.19 2.17
C ASP A 15 -17.07 15.35 2.84
N LYS A 16 -17.59 14.36 2.12
CA LYS A 16 -18.58 13.40 2.63
C LYS A 16 -17.87 12.18 3.20
N GLU A 17 -18.52 11.50 4.15
CA GLU A 17 -18.08 10.17 4.55
C GLU A 17 -18.09 9.25 3.32
N GLN A 18 -16.98 8.58 3.09
CA GLN A 18 -16.83 7.71 1.94
C GLN A 18 -17.54 6.39 2.22
N GLU A 19 -18.66 6.12 1.55
CA GLU A 19 -19.29 4.81 1.59
C GLU A 19 -18.58 3.84 0.65
N LEU A 20 -18.50 2.56 1.06
CA LEU A 20 -17.96 1.51 0.22
C LEU A 20 -19.09 0.78 -0.49
N SER A 21 -18.90 0.54 -1.79
CA SER A 21 -19.71 -0.41 -2.53
C SER A 21 -19.22 -1.82 -2.24
N SER A 22 -20.14 -2.77 -2.20
CA SER A 22 -19.84 -4.18 -2.00
C SER A 22 -20.69 -5.06 -2.91
N SER A 23 -20.11 -6.13 -3.44
CA SER A 23 -20.84 -7.21 -4.11
C SER A 23 -20.39 -8.54 -3.53
N GLU A 24 -21.32 -9.45 -3.27
CA GLU A 24 -21.04 -10.83 -2.89
C GLU A 24 -21.88 -11.79 -3.75
N TRP A 25 -21.19 -12.66 -4.49
CA TRP A 25 -21.79 -13.79 -5.16
C TRP A 25 -21.73 -15.01 -4.24
N THR A 26 -22.89 -15.62 -3.99
CA THR A 26 -23.01 -16.84 -3.19
C THR A 26 -23.70 -17.94 -4.00
N PRO A 27 -23.21 -19.19 -3.99
CA PRO A 27 -23.91 -20.32 -4.60
C PRO A 27 -25.33 -20.47 -4.02
N ASN A 28 -26.31 -20.74 -4.89
CA ASN A 28 -27.71 -20.98 -4.48
C ASN A 28 -27.89 -22.31 -3.74
N LYS A 29 -26.88 -23.18 -3.81
CA LYS A 29 -26.82 -24.47 -3.13
C LYS A 29 -25.50 -24.55 -2.38
N GLU A 30 -25.56 -24.81 -1.08
CA GLU A 30 -24.37 -25.23 -0.34
C GLU A 30 -23.87 -26.56 -0.92
N THR A 31 -22.64 -26.57 -1.43
CA THR A 31 -21.98 -27.79 -1.92
C THR A 31 -20.83 -28.16 -0.99
N GLN A 32 -20.73 -29.45 -0.66
CA GLN A 32 -19.63 -29.98 0.14
C GLN A 32 -18.35 -30.12 -0.68
N SER A 33 -18.49 -30.34 -1.99
CA SER A 33 -17.40 -30.31 -2.97
C SER A 33 -17.93 -29.86 -4.35
N ASP A 34 -17.01 -29.54 -5.24
CA ASP A 34 -17.32 -29.18 -6.63
C ASP A 34 -17.69 -30.38 -7.51
N ASP A 35 -17.67 -31.63 -6.98
CA ASP A 35 -18.27 -32.78 -7.67
C ASP A 35 -19.78 -32.61 -7.86
N GLU A 36 -20.39 -31.75 -7.04
CA GLU A 36 -21.80 -31.37 -7.13
C GLU A 36 -22.04 -30.14 -8.02
N ALA A 37 -21.01 -29.66 -8.73
CA ALA A 37 -21.05 -28.36 -9.42
C ALA A 37 -21.84 -28.32 -10.74
N GLY A 38 -22.34 -29.47 -11.21
CA GLY A 38 -22.96 -29.61 -12.54
C GLY A 38 -24.08 -28.61 -12.85
N ASP A 39 -24.79 -28.12 -11.83
CA ASP A 39 -25.87 -27.13 -11.95
C ASP A 39 -25.71 -25.96 -10.94
N ILE A 40 -24.49 -25.64 -10.49
CA ILE A 40 -24.31 -24.50 -9.58
C ILE A 40 -24.58 -23.19 -10.31
N ASP A 41 -25.66 -22.53 -9.87
CA ASP A 41 -25.94 -21.12 -10.07
C ASP A 41 -25.78 -20.38 -8.73
N GLY A 42 -25.75 -19.05 -8.76
CA GLY A 42 -25.63 -18.24 -7.55
C GLY A 42 -26.45 -16.96 -7.61
N THR A 43 -26.42 -16.25 -6.48
CA THR A 43 -27.08 -14.96 -6.34
C THR A 43 -26.04 -13.92 -5.98
N VAL A 44 -26.10 -12.77 -6.64
CA VAL A 44 -25.31 -11.58 -6.30
C VAL A 44 -26.11 -10.71 -5.36
N THR A 45 -25.49 -10.28 -4.26
CA THR A 45 -26.02 -9.24 -3.36
C THR A 45 -25.11 -8.03 -3.41
N GLU A 46 -25.67 -6.86 -3.74
CA GLU A 46 -24.94 -5.61 -3.84
C GLU A 46 -25.39 -4.59 -2.78
N SER A 47 -24.48 -3.75 -2.33
CA SER A 47 -24.79 -2.64 -1.44
C SER A 47 -23.81 -1.46 -1.64
N GLY A 48 -24.19 -0.29 -1.13
CA GLY A 48 -23.38 0.92 -1.19
C GLY A 48 -23.62 1.78 -2.45
N PRO A 49 -22.78 2.80 -2.67
CA PRO A 49 -23.01 3.79 -3.73
C PRO A 49 -22.74 3.21 -5.13
N THR A 50 -23.47 3.72 -6.12
CA THR A 50 -23.16 3.50 -7.54
C THR A 50 -22.31 4.65 -8.09
N PRO A 51 -21.69 4.50 -9.27
CA PRO A 51 -20.99 5.60 -9.93
C PRO A 51 -21.90 6.83 -10.08
N PRO A 52 -21.40 8.05 -9.83
CA PRO A 52 -22.17 9.26 -10.10
C PRO A 52 -22.67 9.29 -11.55
N GLU A 53 -23.91 9.70 -11.80
CA GLU A 53 -24.50 9.71 -13.15
C GLU A 53 -23.72 10.59 -14.14
N ASN A 54 -23.03 11.61 -13.63
CA ASN A 54 -22.21 12.51 -14.42
C ASN A 54 -20.73 12.09 -14.52
N LEU A 55 -20.34 10.96 -13.92
CA LEU A 55 -18.99 10.42 -14.02
C LEU A 55 -18.76 9.94 -15.45
N THR A 56 -17.79 10.54 -16.14
CA THR A 56 -17.37 10.09 -17.47
C THR A 56 -15.90 9.73 -17.50
N LEU A 57 -15.59 8.65 -18.23
CA LEU A 57 -14.24 8.12 -18.43
C LEU A 57 -13.95 8.14 -19.93
N GLU A 58 -13.04 9.02 -20.33
CA GLU A 58 -12.78 9.32 -21.73
C GLU A 58 -11.29 9.39 -22.02
N GLY A 59 -10.98 9.61 -23.30
CA GLY A 59 -9.65 9.94 -23.74
C GLY A 59 -9.27 11.39 -23.61
N TRP A 60 -7.98 11.60 -23.68
CA TRP A 60 -7.44 12.88 -24.13
C TRP A 60 -7.32 12.84 -25.65
N ASP A 61 -7.84 13.84 -26.36
CA ASP A 61 -7.73 13.94 -27.82
C ASP A 61 -6.29 14.20 -28.26
N SER A 62 -5.49 14.81 -27.37
CA SER A 62 -4.08 15.09 -27.61
C SER A 62 -3.27 15.29 -26.33
N TRP A 63 -1.94 15.19 -26.44
CA TRP A 63 -1.02 15.56 -25.36
C TRP A 63 -1.19 17.02 -24.90
N GLN A 64 -1.50 17.92 -25.83
CA GLN A 64 -1.74 19.34 -25.55
C GLN A 64 -2.99 19.53 -24.69
N GLU A 65 -4.06 18.79 -24.99
CA GLU A 65 -5.27 18.80 -24.18
C GLU A 65 -5.00 18.24 -22.78
N LEU A 66 -4.30 17.10 -22.70
CA LEU A 66 -3.88 16.53 -21.42
C LEU A 66 -3.15 17.55 -20.56
N LYS A 67 -2.09 18.18 -21.07
CA LYS A 67 -1.35 19.20 -20.32
C LYS A 67 -2.24 20.36 -19.86
N LYS A 68 -3.22 20.76 -20.67
CA LYS A 68 -4.11 21.88 -20.35
C LYS A 68 -5.15 21.50 -19.28
N GLY A 69 -5.72 20.30 -19.38
CA GLY A 69 -6.83 19.85 -18.53
C GLY A 69 -6.41 19.03 -17.30
N TYR A 70 -5.17 18.52 -17.25
CA TYR A 70 -4.73 17.56 -16.21
C TYR A 70 -5.03 18.05 -14.80
N GLY A 71 -4.68 19.30 -14.48
CA GLY A 71 -4.88 19.85 -13.14
C GLY A 71 -6.36 19.94 -12.72
N GLU A 72 -7.27 20.16 -13.67
CA GLU A 72 -8.71 20.21 -13.43
C GLU A 72 -9.28 18.79 -13.30
N THR A 73 -9.01 17.92 -14.27
CA THR A 73 -9.47 16.53 -14.33
C THR A 73 -9.01 15.71 -13.11
N TYR A 74 -7.77 15.92 -12.66
CA TYR A 74 -7.19 15.18 -11.55
C TYR A 74 -7.23 15.91 -10.21
N ALA A 75 -7.88 17.08 -10.12
CA ALA A 75 -7.92 17.90 -8.91
C ALA A 75 -8.38 17.10 -7.68
N VAL A 76 -9.46 16.34 -7.82
CA VAL A 76 -10.04 15.53 -6.75
C VAL A 76 -9.08 14.44 -6.28
N PHE A 77 -8.42 13.71 -7.19
CA PHE A 77 -7.42 12.69 -6.81
C PHE A 77 -6.19 13.28 -6.14
N ILE A 78 -5.69 14.40 -6.67
CA ILE A 78 -4.54 15.09 -6.09
C ILE A 78 -4.88 15.57 -4.67
N GLU A 79 -6.09 16.09 -4.46
CA GLU A 79 -6.55 16.50 -3.14
C GLU A 79 -6.76 15.31 -2.20
N ALA A 80 -7.32 14.20 -2.67
CA ALA A 80 -7.43 12.97 -1.89
C ALA A 80 -6.05 12.46 -1.43
N LEU A 81 -5.06 12.43 -2.34
CA LEU A 81 -3.67 12.08 -2.02
C LEU A 81 -3.03 13.06 -1.02
N LYS A 82 -3.32 14.37 -1.14
CA LYS A 82 -2.86 15.36 -0.17
C LYS A 82 -3.47 15.14 1.22
N ARG A 83 -4.77 14.83 1.30
CA ARG A 83 -5.46 14.53 2.56
C ARG A 83 -4.90 13.27 3.21
N GLU A 84 -4.65 12.22 2.41
CA GLU A 84 -4.00 10.98 2.84
C GLU A 84 -2.58 11.26 3.41
N ALA A 85 -1.78 12.08 2.71
CA ALA A 85 -0.41 12.39 3.11
C ALA A 85 -0.28 13.50 4.17
N ALA A 86 -1.36 14.22 4.50
CA ALA A 86 -1.30 15.43 5.33
C ALA A 86 -0.78 15.14 6.74
N GLU A 87 -1.16 14.01 7.30
CA GLU A 87 -0.73 13.59 8.64
C GLU A 87 0.77 13.28 8.69
N ASP A 88 1.26 12.55 7.69
CA ASP A 88 2.69 12.23 7.56
C ASP A 88 3.50 13.51 7.33
N TRP A 89 3.01 14.42 6.48
CA TRP A 89 3.66 15.70 6.23
C TRP A 89 3.70 16.60 7.47
N GLU A 90 2.64 16.61 8.27
CA GLU A 90 2.66 17.35 9.53
C GLU A 90 3.64 16.71 10.52
N THR A 91 3.71 15.38 10.59
CA THR A 91 4.69 14.66 11.40
C THR A 91 6.12 14.98 10.97
N ASP A 92 6.42 14.94 9.67
CA ASP A 92 7.73 15.30 9.12
C ASP A 92 8.07 16.77 9.36
N LYS A 93 7.09 17.66 9.24
CA LYS A 93 7.26 19.09 9.54
C LYS A 93 7.59 19.30 11.02
N LEU A 94 6.87 18.64 11.92
CA LEU A 94 7.15 18.67 13.36
C LEU A 94 8.53 18.07 13.68
N ALA A 95 8.92 16.99 13.01
CA ALA A 95 10.25 16.41 13.15
C ALA A 95 11.36 17.36 12.68
N ARG A 96 11.15 18.12 11.61
CA ARG A 96 12.10 19.15 11.15
C ARG A 96 12.16 20.36 12.07
N GLU A 97 11.02 20.75 12.64
CA GLU A 97 10.93 21.94 13.49
C GLU A 97 11.48 21.68 14.90
N TYR A 98 11.26 20.48 15.44
CA TYR A 98 11.58 20.15 16.84
C TYR A 98 12.65 19.05 17.01
N GLY A 99 13.06 18.39 15.92
CA GLY A 99 14.08 17.34 15.91
C GLY A 99 13.60 15.95 16.36
N GLU A 100 14.16 14.86 15.83
CA GLU A 100 13.79 13.48 16.20
C GLU A 100 14.18 13.12 17.65
N GLY A 101 13.31 12.42 18.39
CA GLY A 101 13.53 12.10 19.80
C GLY A 101 14.45 10.90 20.03
N LEU A 102 15.49 11.11 20.83
CA LEU A 102 16.47 10.11 21.23
C LEU A 102 16.34 9.79 22.72
N PHE A 103 15.89 8.58 23.06
CA PHE A 103 15.60 8.16 24.43
C PHE A 103 16.79 7.49 25.12
N LYS A 104 17.05 7.86 26.37
CA LYS A 104 18.05 7.24 27.24
C LYS A 104 17.97 5.71 27.22
N GLY A 105 19.12 5.08 27.01
CA GLY A 105 19.31 3.64 26.94
C GLY A 105 18.94 3.01 25.59
N LYS A 106 18.60 3.81 24.57
CA LYS A 106 18.30 3.33 23.21
C LYS A 106 19.42 3.68 22.24
N SER A 107 19.47 2.90 21.15
CA SER A 107 20.33 3.17 20.00
C SER A 107 19.47 3.39 18.76
N TYR A 108 19.92 4.28 17.89
CA TYR A 108 19.22 4.70 16.68
C TYR A 108 20.18 4.63 15.51
N ASP A 109 19.73 4.04 14.40
CA ASP A 109 20.51 3.93 13.17
C ASP A 109 19.91 4.81 12.09
N ILE A 110 20.71 5.72 11.55
CA ILE A 110 20.30 6.71 10.56
C ILE A 110 21.07 6.47 9.28
N SER A 111 20.37 6.11 8.20
CA SER A 111 21.00 5.87 6.91
C SER A 111 21.61 7.15 6.34
N LEU A 112 22.88 7.08 5.94
CA LEU A 112 23.60 8.19 5.34
C LEU A 112 23.36 8.23 3.82
N LEU A 113 23.36 9.44 3.26
CA LEU A 113 23.09 9.67 1.83
C LEU A 113 24.17 9.08 0.92
N ILE A 114 25.42 9.05 1.38
CA ILE A 114 26.58 8.61 0.60
C ILE A 114 27.32 7.49 1.35
N PRO A 115 27.63 6.36 0.67
CA PRO A 115 28.49 5.33 1.24
C PRO A 115 29.86 5.88 1.64
N GLY A 116 30.33 5.55 2.84
CA GLY A 116 31.62 5.95 3.36
C GLY A 116 31.56 6.42 4.80
N THR A 117 32.60 7.13 5.23
CA THR A 117 32.74 7.63 6.60
C THR A 117 32.80 9.15 6.55
N PRO A 118 31.65 9.84 6.44
CA PRO A 118 31.64 11.31 6.46
C PRO A 118 32.16 11.84 7.80
N GLN A 119 32.53 13.11 7.82
CA GLN A 119 32.74 13.79 9.10
C GLN A 119 31.37 14.11 9.70
N VAL A 120 31.20 13.78 10.98
CA VAL A 120 29.96 14.07 11.71
C VAL A 120 30.31 14.90 12.93
N GLN A 121 29.67 16.06 13.03
CA GLN A 121 29.78 16.94 14.18
C GLN A 121 28.46 16.93 14.93
N MET A 122 28.55 16.63 16.23
CA MET A 122 27.42 16.75 17.15
C MET A 122 27.51 18.08 17.90
N SER A 123 26.41 18.81 17.96
CA SER A 123 26.30 20.07 18.68
C SER A 123 24.96 20.17 19.42
N GLY A 124 24.79 21.18 20.26
CA GLY A 124 23.61 21.32 21.13
C GLY A 124 23.81 20.70 22.52
N GLU A 125 22.85 20.96 23.41
CA GLU A 125 22.89 20.54 24.82
C GLU A 125 22.88 19.01 24.99
N GLY A 126 22.30 18.28 24.03
CA GLY A 126 22.21 16.82 24.03
C GLY A 126 23.52 16.11 23.65
N ALA A 127 24.51 16.81 23.07
CA ALA A 127 25.74 16.18 22.57
C ALA A 127 26.55 15.46 23.67
N GLY A 128 26.50 15.95 24.92
CA GLY A 128 27.18 15.31 26.05
C GLY A 128 26.52 14.01 26.53
N TYR A 129 25.30 13.71 26.08
CA TYR A 129 24.46 12.63 26.57
C TYR A 129 24.42 11.41 25.64
N ILE A 130 25.08 11.51 24.49
CA ILE A 130 25.13 10.47 23.47
C ILE A 130 26.56 10.01 23.23
N ASP A 131 26.69 8.79 22.72
CA ASP A 131 27.81 8.35 21.91
C ASP A 131 27.30 8.21 20.48
N PHE A 132 28.20 8.32 19.50
CA PHE A 132 27.86 8.00 18.13
C PHE A 132 29.03 7.36 17.40
N GLU A 133 28.70 6.58 16.39
CA GLU A 133 29.66 5.97 15.48
C GLU A 133 29.06 5.88 14.07
N ILE A 134 29.93 5.78 13.07
CA ILE A 134 29.50 5.43 11.71
C ILE A 134 29.75 3.94 11.52
N VAL A 135 28.69 3.19 11.25
CA VAL A 135 28.77 1.77 10.92
C VAL A 135 28.67 1.63 9.41
N SER A 136 29.56 0.83 8.81
CA SER A 136 29.55 0.55 7.37
C SER A 136 29.80 -0.93 7.15
N GLU A 137 28.84 -1.60 6.54
CA GLU A 137 28.95 -3.01 6.15
C GLU A 137 29.06 -3.15 4.63
N SER A 138 29.80 -4.15 4.16
CA SER A 138 29.96 -4.40 2.73
C SER A 138 28.60 -4.69 2.10
N GLY A 139 28.21 -3.89 1.11
CA GLY A 139 26.93 -4.03 0.40
C GLY A 139 25.73 -3.35 1.04
N GLN A 140 25.90 -2.62 2.16
CA GLN A 140 24.84 -1.81 2.78
C GLN A 140 25.21 -0.33 2.81
N PRO A 141 24.22 0.59 2.82
CA PRO A 141 24.47 2.00 3.10
C PRO A 141 25.11 2.18 4.47
N ALA A 142 26.05 3.14 4.58
CA ALA A 142 26.60 3.50 5.88
C ALA A 142 25.50 4.10 6.77
N VAL A 143 25.57 3.85 8.08
CA VAL A 143 24.62 4.38 9.05
C VAL A 143 25.34 5.16 10.14
N LEU A 144 24.78 6.31 10.53
CA LEU A 144 25.13 6.99 11.77
C LEU A 144 24.34 6.32 12.90
N ARG A 145 25.06 5.59 13.75
CA ARG A 145 24.50 4.98 14.95
C ARG A 145 24.69 5.92 16.13
N ILE A 146 23.59 6.33 16.76
CA ILE A 146 23.59 7.17 17.95
C ILE A 146 23.14 6.33 19.14
N HIS A 147 23.96 6.23 20.18
CA HIS A 147 23.62 5.58 21.44
C HIS A 147 23.39 6.63 22.53
N VAL A 148 22.19 6.63 23.12
CA VAL A 148 21.83 7.59 24.16
C VAL A 148 22.23 7.02 25.52
N LYS A 149 23.38 7.46 26.04
CA LYS A 149 23.91 6.99 27.33
C LYS A 149 23.07 7.47 28.51
N ASP A 150 22.65 8.72 28.45
CA ASP A 150 21.97 9.38 29.56
C ASP A 150 21.02 10.46 29.06
N ALA A 151 20.26 11.07 29.95
CA ALA A 151 19.46 12.26 29.68
C ALA A 151 19.17 12.98 30.99
N LYS A 152 18.81 14.27 30.91
CA LYS A 152 18.34 14.99 32.08
C LYS A 152 16.84 14.72 32.30
N PRO A 153 16.45 14.23 33.49
CA PRO A 153 15.04 13.97 33.78
C PRO A 153 14.18 15.21 33.57
N GLY A 154 13.21 15.10 32.65
CA GLY A 154 12.26 16.18 32.40
C GLY A 154 12.76 17.33 31.53
N GLU A 155 13.98 17.26 30.98
CA GLU A 155 14.51 18.24 30.03
C GLU A 155 14.57 17.65 28.61
N ALA A 156 14.42 18.52 27.61
CA ALA A 156 14.59 18.24 26.20
C ALA A 156 15.86 18.90 25.74
N LEU A 157 16.86 18.09 25.41
CA LEU A 157 18.17 18.61 25.08
C LEU A 157 18.35 18.56 23.58
N GLU A 158 18.36 19.72 22.93
CA GLU A 158 18.61 19.84 21.50
C GLU A 158 19.95 19.19 21.16
N LEU A 159 19.95 18.36 20.13
CA LEU A 159 21.14 17.75 19.56
C LEU A 159 21.07 17.96 18.04
N ILE A 160 22.10 18.55 17.46
CA ILE A 160 22.19 18.76 16.01
C ILE A 160 23.36 17.94 15.50
N ALA A 161 23.08 16.98 14.61
CA ALA A 161 24.09 16.28 13.85
C ALA A 161 24.30 17.00 12.52
N THR A 162 25.53 17.44 12.28
CA THR A 162 25.97 18.01 11.02
C THR A 162 26.88 17.01 10.32
N ILE A 163 26.43 16.48 9.19
CA ILE A 163 27.12 15.47 8.40
C ILE A 163 27.76 16.15 7.19
N ASP A 164 29.09 16.12 7.11
CA ASP A 164 29.87 16.69 6.02
C ASP A 164 30.42 15.57 5.12
N TYR A 165 29.85 15.52 3.91
CA TYR A 165 30.20 14.56 2.87
C TYR A 165 31.38 15.03 2.01
N ALA A 166 31.87 16.27 2.15
CA ALA A 166 33.00 16.79 1.38
C ALA A 166 34.31 16.02 1.64
N THR A 167 34.38 15.33 2.78
CA THR A 167 35.52 14.48 3.16
C THR A 167 35.51 13.10 2.50
N ILE A 168 34.38 12.70 1.92
CA ILE A 168 34.28 11.49 1.11
C ILE A 168 34.76 11.86 -0.29
N ASN A 169 35.86 11.24 -0.74
CA ASN A 169 36.56 11.62 -1.96
C ASN A 169 35.60 11.66 -3.17
N ALA A 170 35.24 12.88 -3.57
CA ALA A 170 34.17 13.24 -4.50
C ALA A 170 34.29 12.65 -5.92
N ALA A 171 35.43 12.03 -6.26
CA ALA A 171 35.76 11.61 -7.62
C ALA A 171 34.94 10.41 -8.11
N SER A 172 34.40 9.55 -7.23
CA SER A 172 33.61 8.37 -7.63
C SER A 172 32.09 8.51 -7.42
N VAL A 173 31.62 9.45 -6.59
CA VAL A 173 30.19 9.51 -6.17
C VAL A 173 29.44 10.70 -6.79
N ASN A 174 30.07 11.87 -6.91
CA ASN A 174 29.36 13.10 -7.34
C ASN A 174 28.95 13.08 -8.82
N ASN A 175 29.66 12.34 -9.68
CA ASN A 175 29.29 12.17 -11.09
C ASN A 175 28.18 11.13 -11.33
N ALA A 176 27.86 10.27 -10.35
CA ALA A 176 26.93 9.17 -10.52
C ALA A 176 25.49 9.48 -10.05
N MET A 177 25.32 10.40 -9.08
CA MET A 177 24.01 10.67 -8.45
C MET A 177 23.48 12.10 -8.61
N GLY A 178 24.24 13.03 -9.20
CA GLY A 178 23.77 14.41 -9.44
C GLY A 178 23.45 15.21 -8.17
N LEU A 179 23.96 14.80 -7.01
CA LEU A 179 23.74 15.46 -5.72
C LEU A 179 24.67 16.67 -5.58
N SER A 180 24.10 17.81 -5.17
CA SER A 180 24.82 19.09 -4.95
C SER A 180 25.01 19.43 -3.47
N ALA A 181 24.40 18.68 -2.55
CA ALA A 181 24.53 18.93 -1.12
C ALA A 181 25.82 18.30 -0.58
N SER A 182 26.78 19.14 -0.16
CA SER A 182 28.00 18.71 0.53
C SER A 182 27.78 18.41 2.01
N GLN A 183 26.64 18.83 2.55
CA GLN A 183 26.34 18.82 3.98
C GLN A 183 24.86 18.53 4.24
N GLU A 184 24.59 17.82 5.32
CA GLU A 184 23.24 17.54 5.84
C GLU A 184 23.20 17.89 7.33
N THR A 185 22.08 18.47 7.76
CA THR A 185 21.85 18.78 9.18
C THR A 185 20.59 18.08 9.64
N ILE A 186 20.71 17.29 10.70
CA ILE A 186 19.61 16.58 11.32
C ILE A 186 19.48 17.06 12.76
N THR A 187 18.28 17.52 13.12
CA THR A 187 17.96 17.93 14.48
C THR A 187 17.37 16.74 15.23
N PHE A 188 17.80 16.58 16.48
CA PHE A 188 17.34 15.60 17.44
C PHE A 188 17.03 16.29 18.78
N THR A 189 16.31 15.58 19.63
CA THR A 189 16.11 15.95 21.02
C THR A 189 16.43 14.76 21.91
N VAL A 190 17.39 14.90 22.85
CA VAL A 190 17.75 13.84 23.81
C VAL A 190 16.82 13.89 25.03
N LEU A 191 16.27 12.73 25.41
CA LEU A 191 15.16 12.57 26.36
C LEU A 191 15.40 11.45 27.38
N ASP A 192 14.91 11.64 28.59
CA ASP A 192 14.88 10.58 29.62
C ASP A 192 13.79 9.52 29.33
N THR A 193 14.02 8.28 29.75
CA THR A 193 13.10 7.16 29.47
C THR A 193 11.88 7.22 30.42
N PRO A 194 10.63 7.07 29.94
CA PRO A 194 9.47 7.04 30.83
C PRO A 194 9.33 5.63 31.42
N THR A 195 10.06 5.30 32.48
CA THR A 195 9.96 3.94 33.07
C THR A 195 8.99 3.80 34.24
N THR A 196 8.46 4.87 34.82
CA THR A 196 7.34 4.77 35.77
C THR A 196 6.57 6.07 35.83
N VAL A 197 5.25 6.02 35.60
CA VAL A 197 4.33 7.09 36.01
C VAL A 197 4.03 6.84 37.50
N PRO A 198 4.51 7.65 38.46
CA PRO A 198 3.98 7.62 39.80
C PRO A 198 2.63 8.33 39.77
N SER A 199 1.62 7.70 40.36
CA SER A 199 0.22 8.15 40.37
C SER A 199 -0.06 9.44 41.14
N ASN A 200 0.95 10.23 41.51
CA ASN A 200 0.78 11.54 42.15
C ASN A 200 2.11 12.29 42.17
N GLY A 201 2.16 13.47 41.53
CA GLY A 201 3.13 14.51 41.86
C GLY A 201 4.08 14.92 40.73
N THR A 202 3.85 16.16 40.26
CA THR A 202 4.77 17.06 39.56
C THR A 202 5.23 16.63 38.15
N LEU A 203 4.49 17.16 37.16
CA LEU A 203 4.82 17.10 35.74
C LEU A 203 6.09 17.92 35.46
N ASN A 204 7.04 17.31 34.76
CA ASN A 204 8.21 17.98 34.20
C ASN A 204 7.77 18.84 32.99
N ASN A 205 7.93 20.16 33.10
CA ASN A 205 7.51 21.16 32.11
C ASN A 205 8.72 21.71 31.35
N ILE A 206 8.66 21.72 30.02
CA ILE A 206 9.57 22.47 29.14
C ILE A 206 8.77 23.56 28.42
N TYR A 207 9.42 24.69 28.15
CA TYR A 207 8.83 25.93 27.66
C TYR A 207 9.14 26.13 26.17
N LEU A 208 8.10 26.21 25.32
CA LEU A 208 8.22 26.63 23.92
C LEU A 208 7.46 27.95 23.69
N PRO A 209 8.02 28.92 22.94
CA PRO A 209 7.33 30.17 22.62
C PRO A 209 6.26 29.97 21.54
N LEU A 210 5.02 30.34 21.85
CA LEU A 210 3.91 30.43 20.89
C LEU A 210 3.97 31.80 20.16
N VAL A 211 4.03 31.81 18.84
CA VAL A 211 3.81 33.04 18.05
C VAL A 211 2.35 33.07 17.60
N ASN A 212 1.51 33.75 18.37
CA ASN A 212 0.16 34.12 17.93
C ASN A 212 0.23 35.36 17.03
N SER A 213 -0.45 35.33 15.89
CA SER A 213 -0.73 36.54 15.11
C SER A 213 -1.69 37.44 15.92
N GLY A 214 -1.14 38.44 16.62
CA GLY A 214 -1.90 39.62 17.06
C GLY A 214 -2.10 39.88 18.55
N GLY A 215 -1.36 39.24 19.47
CA GLY A 215 -1.49 39.57 20.90
C GLY A 215 -0.44 38.91 21.78
N GLN A 216 -0.15 39.55 22.92
CA GLN A 216 0.94 39.24 23.87
C GLN A 216 1.18 37.73 24.10
N PRO A 217 2.46 37.29 24.20
CA PRO A 217 2.81 35.87 24.33
C PRO A 217 2.26 35.27 25.62
N GLN A 218 1.37 34.28 25.48
CA GLN A 218 0.94 33.40 26.57
C GLN A 218 1.65 32.06 26.39
N VAL A 219 2.36 31.66 27.44
CA VAL A 219 3.16 30.44 27.52
C VAL A 219 2.29 29.32 28.07
N SER A 220 2.10 28.24 27.31
CA SER A 220 1.41 27.02 27.79
C SER A 220 2.37 25.83 27.79
N THR A 221 2.22 24.96 28.79
CA THR A 221 3.14 23.87 29.15
C THR A 221 2.87 22.59 28.35
N ALA A 222 3.91 22.00 27.74
CA ALA A 222 3.87 20.66 27.14
C ALA A 222 5.09 19.82 27.56
N SER A 223 4.90 18.52 27.84
CA SER A 223 5.97 17.58 28.22
C SER A 223 6.61 16.92 26.99
N VAL A 224 7.92 16.67 27.02
CA VAL A 224 8.72 16.36 25.82
C VAL A 224 9.01 14.86 25.61
N ALA A 225 8.12 13.98 26.06
CA ALA A 225 8.19 12.56 25.71
C ALA A 225 7.72 12.27 24.26
N ALA A 226 8.10 13.11 23.28
CA ALA A 226 7.12 13.53 22.27
C ALA A 226 7.61 13.74 20.82
N ILE A 227 8.75 13.20 20.38
CA ILE A 227 9.14 13.37 18.97
C ILE A 227 9.66 12.02 18.44
N ASN A 228 8.88 11.36 17.58
CA ASN A 228 9.19 10.13 16.83
C ASN A 228 9.92 8.99 17.56
N GLY A 229 9.17 7.98 18.02
CA GLY A 229 9.76 6.67 18.33
C GLY A 229 10.39 6.01 17.08
N ALA A 230 11.41 5.18 17.28
CA ALA A 230 11.96 4.35 16.21
C ALA A 230 10.87 3.43 15.65
N TRP A 231 10.90 3.18 14.33
CA TRP A 231 10.06 2.15 13.71
C TRP A 231 10.35 0.79 14.33
N SER A 232 9.30 0.03 14.62
CA SER A 232 9.42 -1.40 14.94
C SER A 232 10.02 -2.18 13.78
N ASP A 233 10.42 -3.42 14.08
CA ASP A 233 10.67 -4.41 13.04
C ASP A 233 9.40 -4.61 12.17
N TRP A 234 9.62 -5.08 10.94
CA TRP A 234 8.53 -5.46 10.05
C TRP A 234 7.92 -6.79 10.46
N HIS A 235 6.59 -6.83 10.52
CA HIS A 235 5.79 -8.03 10.64
C HIS A 235 5.32 -8.46 9.26
N TYR A 236 5.59 -9.70 8.85
CA TYR A 236 5.27 -10.23 7.52
C TYR A 236 4.26 -11.37 7.57
N PHE A 237 3.33 -11.36 6.62
CA PHE A 237 2.30 -12.37 6.41
C PHE A 237 2.25 -12.75 4.94
N TRP A 238 1.97 -14.02 4.63
CA TRP A 238 1.98 -14.55 3.28
C TRP A 238 0.83 -15.52 3.05
N ALA A 239 0.15 -15.37 1.92
CA ALA A 239 -0.83 -16.31 1.38
C ALA A 239 -0.12 -17.36 0.51
N GLY A 240 0.41 -18.39 1.16
CA GLY A 240 1.32 -19.36 0.53
C GLY A 240 2.68 -18.78 0.17
N SER A 241 3.39 -19.43 -0.75
CA SER A 241 4.73 -19.04 -1.21
C SER A 241 4.72 -18.48 -2.63
N HIS A 242 5.86 -17.93 -3.07
CA HIS A 242 6.04 -17.55 -4.48
C HIS A 242 5.84 -18.74 -5.44
N ASN A 243 6.09 -19.98 -5.00
CA ASN A 243 5.88 -21.20 -5.79
C ASN A 243 4.39 -21.55 -5.96
N ASP A 244 3.53 -21.04 -5.08
CA ASP A 244 2.08 -21.22 -5.15
C ASP A 244 1.43 -20.22 -6.10
N GLN A 245 2.06 -19.07 -6.34
CA GLN A 245 1.53 -18.04 -7.23
C GLN A 245 1.42 -18.50 -8.68
N ARG A 246 0.35 -18.04 -9.34
CA ARG A 246 0.14 -18.20 -10.77
C ARG A 246 0.68 -16.96 -11.49
N LEU A 247 1.77 -17.13 -12.23
CA LEU A 247 2.51 -16.05 -12.88
C LEU A 247 1.97 -15.83 -14.29
N TYR A 248 0.72 -15.37 -14.37
CA TYR A 248 0.05 -15.12 -15.63
C TYR A 248 0.42 -13.76 -16.20
N ASN A 249 0.16 -13.60 -17.50
CA ASN A 249 0.41 -12.39 -18.26
C ASN A 249 -0.91 -11.84 -18.80
N GLN A 250 -0.93 -10.57 -19.19
CA GLN A 250 -1.98 -10.09 -20.07
C GLN A 250 -1.80 -10.67 -21.47
N ILE A 251 -2.89 -10.95 -22.18
CA ILE A 251 -2.87 -11.48 -23.55
C ILE A 251 -2.65 -10.31 -24.50
N GLU A 252 -1.64 -10.43 -25.35
CA GLU A 252 -1.30 -9.42 -26.34
C GLU A 252 -2.46 -9.17 -27.32
N ARG A 253 -2.57 -7.93 -27.81
CA ARG A 253 -3.56 -7.56 -28.84
C ARG A 253 -3.42 -8.47 -30.06
N HIS A 254 -4.54 -8.75 -30.73
CA HIS A 254 -4.58 -9.55 -31.95
C HIS A 254 -3.93 -10.95 -31.84
N THR A 255 -3.78 -11.47 -30.63
CA THR A 255 -3.25 -12.81 -30.37
C THR A 255 -4.36 -13.66 -29.76
N GLY A 256 -4.77 -14.72 -30.47
CA GLY A 256 -5.86 -15.58 -30.02
C GLY A 256 -5.65 -16.06 -28.57
N PRO A 257 -6.66 -15.99 -27.70
CA PRO A 257 -8.07 -15.63 -27.95
C PRO A 257 -8.37 -14.11 -27.98
N ASN A 258 -7.41 -13.25 -27.69
CA ASN A 258 -7.60 -11.79 -27.73
C ASN A 258 -7.72 -11.28 -29.17
N THR A 259 -8.96 -11.08 -29.60
CA THR A 259 -9.29 -10.54 -30.92
C THR A 259 -9.28 -9.00 -30.96
N SER A 260 -9.11 -8.35 -29.82
CA SER A 260 -9.20 -6.90 -29.70
C SER A 260 -7.89 -6.18 -30.07
N GLY A 261 -7.98 -4.86 -30.27
CA GLY A 261 -6.83 -4.00 -30.57
C GLY A 261 -5.98 -3.61 -29.35
N CYS A 262 -6.35 -4.06 -28.15
CA CYS A 262 -5.67 -3.73 -26.90
C CYS A 262 -5.23 -5.01 -26.15
N TRP A 263 -4.39 -4.86 -25.12
CA TRP A 263 -4.08 -5.94 -24.19
C TRP A 263 -5.35 -6.43 -23.46
N SER A 264 -5.38 -7.68 -23.01
CA SER A 264 -6.55 -8.26 -22.33
C SER A 264 -6.93 -7.52 -21.04
N GLY A 265 -6.04 -6.72 -20.45
CA GLY A 265 -6.32 -5.95 -19.26
C GLY A 265 -5.94 -6.66 -17.96
N CYS A 266 -5.78 -5.86 -16.90
CA CYS A 266 -5.34 -6.35 -15.59
C CYS A 266 -6.48 -6.99 -14.79
N GLY A 267 -7.73 -6.54 -14.92
CA GLY A 267 -8.87 -7.08 -14.16
C GLY A 267 -9.08 -8.58 -14.37
N GLY A 268 -9.33 -9.00 -15.61
CA GLY A 268 -9.47 -10.43 -15.94
C GLY A 268 -8.22 -11.26 -15.64
N THR A 269 -7.02 -10.68 -15.81
CA THR A 269 -5.75 -11.35 -15.49
C THR A 269 -5.59 -11.56 -13.98
N ALA A 270 -5.98 -10.59 -13.15
CA ALA A 270 -5.89 -10.68 -11.70
C ALA A 270 -6.80 -11.78 -11.14
N TRP A 271 -8.04 -11.83 -11.62
CA TRP A 271 -8.97 -12.90 -11.28
C TRP A 271 -8.50 -14.28 -11.75
N ALA A 272 -7.99 -14.37 -12.98
CA ALA A 272 -7.41 -15.61 -13.50
C ALA A 272 -6.26 -16.12 -12.61
N MET A 273 -5.38 -15.23 -12.12
CA MET A 273 -4.31 -15.60 -11.19
C MET A 273 -4.86 -16.11 -9.85
N LEU A 274 -5.88 -15.45 -9.29
CA LEU A 274 -6.50 -15.84 -8.02
C LEU A 274 -7.23 -17.19 -8.15
N PHE A 275 -8.02 -17.38 -9.20
CA PHE A 275 -8.75 -18.62 -9.44
C PHE A 275 -7.80 -19.79 -9.68
N GLY A 276 -6.74 -19.58 -10.47
CA GLY A 276 -5.71 -20.59 -10.65
C GLY A 276 -4.89 -20.88 -9.39
N TRP A 277 -4.71 -19.88 -8.50
CA TRP A 277 -4.06 -20.12 -7.21
C TRP A 277 -4.93 -21.03 -6.33
N ALA A 278 -6.22 -20.74 -6.22
CA ALA A 278 -7.15 -21.54 -5.43
C ALA A 278 -7.29 -22.97 -5.97
N ASP A 279 -7.40 -23.13 -7.30
CA ASP A 279 -7.38 -24.44 -7.96
C ASP A 279 -6.12 -25.24 -7.61
N LYS A 280 -4.95 -24.59 -7.66
CA LYS A 280 -3.68 -25.22 -7.27
C LYS A 280 -3.67 -25.59 -5.78
N GLN A 281 -4.25 -24.78 -4.89
CA GLN A 281 -4.35 -25.12 -3.47
C GLN A 281 -5.25 -26.33 -3.24
N ALA A 282 -6.42 -26.37 -3.89
CA ALA A 282 -7.33 -27.51 -3.86
C ALA A 282 -6.63 -28.79 -4.30
N ALA A 283 -5.98 -28.75 -5.47
CA ALA A 283 -5.24 -29.88 -6.03
C ALA A 283 -4.04 -30.33 -5.18
N SER A 284 -3.51 -29.46 -4.33
CA SER A 284 -2.39 -29.77 -3.44
C SER A 284 -2.85 -30.28 -2.06
N GLY A 285 -4.16 -30.44 -1.86
CA GLY A 285 -4.73 -30.96 -0.61
C GLY A 285 -4.78 -29.92 0.52
N ASN A 286 -4.75 -28.62 0.22
CA ASN A 286 -4.97 -27.59 1.21
C ASN A 286 -6.37 -27.76 1.82
N SER A 287 -6.47 -28.05 3.12
CA SER A 287 -7.75 -28.43 3.75
C SER A 287 -8.84 -27.37 3.65
N TYR A 288 -8.47 -26.08 3.55
CA TYR A 288 -9.44 -25.00 3.37
C TYR A 288 -10.00 -25.00 1.93
N TRP A 289 -9.15 -25.27 0.94
CA TRP A 289 -9.51 -25.23 -0.49
C TRP A 289 -9.84 -26.59 -1.12
N ALA A 290 -9.59 -27.71 -0.44
CA ALA A 290 -9.64 -29.07 -1.01
C ALA A 290 -11.00 -29.43 -1.64
N ALA A 291 -12.09 -28.83 -1.15
CA ALA A 291 -13.43 -29.00 -1.69
C ALA A 291 -13.70 -28.23 -2.99
N ARG A 292 -12.84 -27.27 -3.35
CA ARG A 292 -13.03 -26.29 -4.43
C ARG A 292 -12.10 -26.54 -5.62
N TRP A 293 -12.18 -27.75 -6.17
CA TRP A 293 -11.46 -28.13 -7.38
C TRP A 293 -12.27 -27.75 -8.62
N GLY A 294 -11.62 -27.26 -9.67
CA GLY A 294 -12.27 -27.10 -10.98
C GLY A 294 -12.58 -25.65 -11.29
N LEU A 295 -11.98 -24.75 -10.52
CA LEU A 295 -11.77 -23.36 -10.93
C LEU A 295 -10.95 -23.32 -12.22
N TYR A 296 -9.95 -24.19 -12.41
CA TYR A 296 -9.31 -24.36 -13.72
C TYR A 296 -9.68 -25.71 -14.34
N ARG A 297 -10.18 -25.68 -15.57
CA ARG A 297 -10.53 -26.87 -16.36
C ARG A 297 -9.55 -27.04 -17.51
N GLN A 298 -9.47 -28.25 -18.09
CA GLN A 298 -8.65 -28.50 -19.27
C GLN A 298 -8.92 -27.48 -20.38
N ASN A 299 -7.86 -26.86 -20.89
CA ASN A 299 -7.89 -25.79 -21.90
C ASN A 299 -8.70 -24.55 -21.48
N GLY A 300 -8.91 -24.32 -20.17
CA GLY A 300 -9.65 -23.17 -19.62
C GLY A 300 -11.15 -23.20 -19.83
N GLY A 301 -11.69 -24.27 -20.42
CA GLY A 301 -13.10 -24.38 -20.80
C GLY A 301 -14.02 -24.87 -19.68
N LYS A 302 -15.01 -25.68 -20.05
CA LYS A 302 -15.93 -26.39 -19.14
C LYS A 302 -15.73 -27.92 -19.18
N GLY A 303 -14.56 -28.37 -19.63
CA GLY A 303 -14.22 -29.79 -19.73
C GLY A 303 -13.81 -30.38 -18.38
N SER A 304 -13.09 -31.51 -18.42
CA SER A 304 -12.57 -32.16 -17.22
C SER A 304 -11.68 -31.23 -16.39
N ASP A 305 -11.59 -31.53 -15.09
CA ASP A 305 -10.67 -30.84 -14.19
C ASP A 305 -9.22 -30.94 -14.63
N ALA A 306 -8.48 -29.88 -14.37
CA ALA A 306 -7.05 -29.82 -14.52
C ALA A 306 -6.46 -29.08 -13.31
N VAL A 307 -5.14 -29.09 -13.18
CA VAL A 307 -4.45 -28.23 -12.21
C VAL A 307 -3.98 -26.99 -12.93
N ALA A 308 -4.35 -25.82 -12.43
CA ALA A 308 -3.94 -24.55 -12.97
C ALA A 308 -2.40 -24.47 -13.13
N PRO A 309 -1.88 -24.31 -14.36
CA PRO A 309 -0.45 -24.26 -14.59
C PRO A 309 0.15 -23.02 -13.93
N ARG A 310 1.45 -23.08 -13.60
CA ARG A 310 2.14 -21.93 -12.96
C ARG A 310 2.24 -20.73 -13.90
N ASN A 311 2.53 -20.99 -15.17
CA ASN A 311 2.73 -19.97 -16.19
C ASN A 311 1.55 -19.98 -17.16
N MET A 312 1.39 -18.88 -17.90
CA MET A 312 0.32 -18.76 -18.88
C MET A 312 0.51 -19.74 -20.05
N ASP A 313 -0.50 -20.60 -20.27
CA ASP A 313 -0.67 -21.44 -21.46
C ASP A 313 -1.95 -21.07 -22.21
N SER A 314 -2.29 -21.81 -23.26
CA SER A 314 -3.51 -21.56 -24.04
C SER A 314 -4.80 -21.73 -23.22
N GLY A 315 -4.81 -22.62 -22.22
CA GLY A 315 -5.97 -22.78 -21.35
C GLY A 315 -6.15 -21.61 -20.41
N VAL A 316 -5.07 -21.11 -19.82
CA VAL A 316 -5.09 -19.88 -19.02
C VAL A 316 -5.50 -18.69 -19.87
N GLN A 317 -5.03 -18.59 -21.11
CA GLN A 317 -5.48 -17.54 -22.03
C GLN A 317 -6.98 -17.58 -22.27
N ASN A 318 -7.58 -18.76 -22.46
CA ASN A 318 -9.03 -18.90 -22.62
C ASN A 318 -9.79 -18.49 -21.35
N MET A 319 -9.34 -18.94 -20.17
CA MET A 319 -9.92 -18.54 -18.88
C MET A 319 -9.85 -17.02 -18.68
N THR A 320 -8.66 -16.43 -18.85
CA THR A 320 -8.47 -14.97 -18.73
C THR A 320 -9.36 -14.20 -19.70
N TRP A 321 -9.54 -14.71 -20.93
CA TRP A 321 -10.39 -14.07 -21.94
C TRP A 321 -11.88 -14.17 -21.63
N GLU A 322 -12.35 -15.31 -21.11
CA GLU A 322 -13.72 -15.48 -20.60
C GLU A 322 -14.00 -14.47 -19.49
N ILE A 323 -13.17 -14.48 -18.43
CA ILE A 323 -13.33 -13.58 -17.27
C ILE A 323 -13.28 -12.12 -17.69
N ARG A 324 -12.34 -11.75 -18.59
CA ARG A 324 -12.24 -10.39 -19.13
C ARG A 324 -13.57 -9.91 -19.74
N ASN A 325 -14.24 -10.77 -20.50
CA ASN A 325 -15.50 -10.42 -21.15
C ASN A 325 -16.62 -10.29 -20.12
N ASP A 326 -16.62 -11.14 -19.09
CA ASP A 326 -17.58 -11.06 -17.98
C ASP A 326 -17.42 -9.76 -17.18
N VAL A 327 -16.19 -9.37 -16.85
CA VAL A 327 -15.92 -8.10 -16.12
C VAL A 327 -15.97 -6.86 -17.00
N GLY A 328 -16.46 -6.97 -18.25
CA GLY A 328 -16.70 -5.81 -19.11
C GLY A 328 -15.45 -5.01 -19.48
N THR A 329 -14.25 -5.59 -19.47
CA THR A 329 -13.02 -4.88 -19.88
C THR A 329 -13.20 -4.30 -21.29
N TRP A 330 -12.96 -3.01 -21.48
CA TRP A 330 -13.03 -2.35 -22.79
C TRP A 330 -11.64 -2.00 -23.31
N CYS A 331 -11.54 -1.69 -24.61
CA CYS A 331 -10.29 -1.22 -25.18
C CYS A 331 -10.18 0.29 -25.16
N TRP A 332 -9.08 0.79 -24.62
CA TRP A 332 -8.70 2.19 -24.64
C TRP A 332 -7.26 2.34 -25.14
N GLY A 333 -7.10 2.77 -26.40
CA GLY A 333 -5.81 2.75 -27.09
C GLY A 333 -5.23 1.33 -27.12
N ASN A 334 -4.02 1.15 -26.59
CA ASN A 334 -3.41 -0.17 -26.44
C ASN A 334 -3.78 -0.87 -25.13
N SER A 335 -4.55 -0.27 -24.22
CA SER A 335 -4.80 -0.81 -22.87
C SER A 335 -6.21 -1.35 -22.70
N GLY A 336 -6.36 -2.32 -21.80
CA GLY A 336 -7.64 -2.91 -21.40
C GLY A 336 -8.04 -2.53 -19.97
N PRO A 337 -8.57 -1.32 -19.72
CA PRO A 337 -9.11 -0.93 -18.42
C PRO A 337 -10.37 -1.73 -18.04
N THR A 338 -10.63 -1.82 -16.74
CA THR A 338 -11.81 -2.50 -16.16
C THR A 338 -12.30 -1.67 -14.98
N ASN A 339 -13.61 -1.43 -14.89
CA ASN A 339 -14.16 -0.63 -13.82
C ASN A 339 -14.29 -1.47 -12.54
N PRO A 340 -14.16 -0.85 -11.35
CA PRO A 340 -14.37 -1.57 -10.09
C PRO A 340 -15.75 -2.19 -9.97
N TRP A 341 -16.81 -1.50 -10.45
CA TRP A 341 -18.20 -1.95 -10.37
C TRP A 341 -18.57 -3.06 -11.36
N ASP A 342 -17.65 -3.44 -12.25
CA ASP A 342 -17.84 -4.59 -13.15
C ASP A 342 -17.00 -5.80 -12.71
N MET A 343 -16.09 -5.65 -11.73
CA MET A 343 -15.14 -6.68 -11.34
C MET A 343 -15.78 -7.89 -10.65
N ASP A 344 -16.97 -7.74 -10.07
CA ASP A 344 -17.74 -8.81 -9.43
C ASP A 344 -18.41 -9.77 -10.43
N ASN A 345 -18.62 -9.33 -11.68
CA ASN A 345 -19.07 -10.18 -12.77
C ASN A 345 -18.09 -11.34 -13.08
N ALA A 346 -16.86 -11.32 -12.55
CA ALA A 346 -15.96 -12.47 -12.57
C ALA A 346 -16.58 -13.72 -11.94
N SER A 347 -17.59 -13.57 -11.08
CA SER A 347 -18.39 -14.66 -10.53
C SER A 347 -19.16 -15.46 -11.58
N ASN A 348 -19.45 -14.89 -12.77
CA ASN A 348 -20.05 -15.62 -13.89
C ASN A 348 -19.20 -16.83 -14.31
N TYR A 349 -17.88 -16.75 -14.11
CA TYR A 349 -16.96 -17.85 -14.36
C TYR A 349 -17.24 -19.07 -13.48
N PHE A 350 -17.82 -18.90 -12.29
CA PHE A 350 -18.09 -19.99 -11.35
C PHE A 350 -19.27 -20.86 -11.75
N SER A 351 -20.16 -20.34 -12.61
CA SER A 351 -21.36 -21.06 -13.04
C SER A 351 -21.02 -22.39 -13.73
N GLY A 352 -21.48 -23.49 -13.12
CA GLY A 352 -21.18 -24.85 -13.54
C GLY A 352 -19.74 -25.31 -13.28
N ARG A 353 -18.95 -24.57 -12.49
CA ARG A 353 -17.54 -24.88 -12.19
C ARG A 353 -17.26 -25.11 -10.72
N THR A 354 -17.79 -24.27 -9.83
CA THR A 354 -17.41 -24.31 -8.41
C THR A 354 -18.47 -23.71 -7.49
N GLY A 355 -18.51 -24.18 -6.23
CA GLY A 355 -19.25 -23.57 -5.13
C GLY A 355 -18.49 -22.46 -4.39
N THR A 356 -17.41 -21.94 -4.98
CA THR A 356 -16.61 -20.83 -4.41
C THR A 356 -17.41 -19.53 -4.36
N ARG A 357 -17.34 -18.77 -3.27
CA ARG A 357 -17.88 -17.42 -3.15
C ARG A 357 -16.89 -16.38 -3.67
N LEU A 358 -17.41 -15.29 -4.24
CA LEU A 358 -16.61 -14.13 -4.65
C LEU A 358 -17.19 -12.88 -4.00
N SER A 359 -16.32 -12.06 -3.41
CA SER A 359 -16.71 -10.76 -2.86
C SER A 359 -15.81 -9.65 -3.39
N THR A 360 -16.40 -8.51 -3.70
CA THR A 360 -15.67 -7.28 -4.03
C THR A 360 -16.10 -6.15 -3.11
N HIS A 361 -15.14 -5.30 -2.78
CA HIS A 361 -15.35 -4.07 -2.02
C HIS A 361 -14.57 -2.96 -2.70
N TYR A 362 -15.18 -1.79 -2.89
CA TYR A 362 -14.47 -0.68 -3.53
C TYR A 362 -15.02 0.68 -3.12
N ASN A 363 -14.15 1.69 -3.25
CA ASN A 363 -14.58 3.08 -3.25
C ASN A 363 -14.82 3.49 -4.70
N VAL A 364 -16.05 3.92 -5.02
CA VAL A 364 -16.46 4.24 -6.39
C VAL A 364 -15.68 5.41 -7.00
N LEU A 365 -15.15 6.30 -6.16
CA LEU A 365 -14.33 7.44 -6.55
C LEU A 365 -12.84 7.11 -6.59
N GLY A 366 -12.45 5.87 -6.30
CA GLY A 366 -11.04 5.48 -6.35
C GLY A 366 -10.18 5.96 -5.19
N ILE A 367 -10.81 6.41 -4.12
CA ILE A 367 -10.13 6.90 -2.92
C ILE A 367 -9.71 5.70 -2.08
N HIS A 368 -8.48 5.74 -1.57
CA HIS A 368 -7.97 4.69 -0.71
C HIS A 368 -8.66 4.71 0.65
N GLU A 369 -8.99 3.54 1.17
CA GLU A 369 -9.69 3.41 2.44
C GLU A 369 -9.06 2.31 3.30
N ASP A 370 -8.90 2.59 4.58
CA ASP A 370 -8.41 1.64 5.58
C ASP A 370 -9.23 0.34 5.61
N ARG A 371 -10.55 0.45 5.42
CA ARG A 371 -11.46 -0.70 5.33
C ARG A 371 -11.14 -1.60 4.13
N LEU A 372 -10.81 -1.02 2.97
CA LEU A 372 -10.45 -1.78 1.76
C LEU A 372 -9.11 -2.50 1.91
N ARG A 373 -8.13 -1.81 2.50
CA ARG A 373 -6.88 -2.46 2.91
C ARG A 373 -7.15 -3.63 3.87
N ASN A 374 -8.05 -3.45 4.84
CA ASN A 374 -8.36 -4.48 5.83
C ASN A 374 -9.00 -5.72 5.18
N TYR A 375 -9.90 -5.57 4.22
CA TYR A 375 -10.44 -6.71 3.45
C TYR A 375 -9.34 -7.54 2.79
N ALA A 376 -8.44 -6.89 2.04
CA ALA A 376 -7.32 -7.56 1.40
C ALA A 376 -6.33 -8.18 2.41
N ARG A 377 -6.03 -7.45 3.50
CA ARG A 377 -5.21 -7.94 4.62
C ARG A 377 -5.82 -9.19 5.22
N ASP A 378 -7.11 -9.18 5.57
CA ASP A 378 -7.77 -10.28 6.28
C ASP A 378 -7.85 -11.53 5.39
N SER A 379 -7.93 -11.35 4.07
CA SER A 379 -7.81 -12.47 3.13
C SER A 379 -6.43 -13.14 3.24
N ILE A 380 -5.37 -12.34 3.28
CA ILE A 380 -3.99 -12.85 3.35
C ILE A 380 -3.68 -13.40 4.75
N VAL A 381 -4.01 -12.65 5.80
CA VAL A 381 -3.61 -12.93 7.20
C VAL A 381 -4.48 -14.02 7.81
N ASP A 382 -5.80 -13.92 7.69
CA ASP A 382 -6.72 -14.81 8.41
C ASP A 382 -7.14 -16.01 7.57
N ARG A 383 -7.25 -15.84 6.25
CA ARG A 383 -7.69 -16.90 5.31
C ARG A 383 -6.56 -17.51 4.49
N ASN A 384 -5.32 -17.04 4.66
CA ASN A 384 -4.16 -17.50 3.90
C ASN A 384 -4.42 -17.54 2.37
N THR A 385 -5.20 -16.57 1.87
CA THR A 385 -5.71 -16.50 0.50
C THR A 385 -5.35 -15.14 -0.12
N PRO A 386 -4.74 -15.09 -1.32
CA PRO A 386 -4.42 -13.83 -1.98
C PRO A 386 -5.69 -12.99 -2.27
N ALA A 387 -5.51 -11.68 -2.43
CA ALA A 387 -6.59 -10.76 -2.76
C ALA A 387 -6.24 -9.94 -3.99
N VAL A 388 -7.21 -9.69 -4.87
CA VAL A 388 -7.07 -8.69 -5.93
C VAL A 388 -7.16 -7.32 -5.28
N ILE A 389 -6.21 -6.43 -5.54
CA ILE A 389 -6.24 -5.06 -5.01
C ILE A 389 -6.26 -4.04 -6.15
N GLY A 390 -6.71 -2.83 -5.90
CA GLY A 390 -6.55 -1.70 -6.83
C GLY A 390 -5.30 -0.88 -6.49
N THR A 391 -4.44 -0.61 -7.48
CA THR A 391 -3.27 0.28 -7.33
C THR A 391 -3.31 1.36 -8.40
N GLY A 392 -3.47 2.62 -7.98
CA GLY A 392 -3.79 3.73 -8.88
C GLY A 392 -5.19 3.56 -9.48
N TRP A 393 -6.07 4.54 -9.28
CA TRP A 393 -7.46 4.38 -9.71
C TRP A 393 -7.57 4.13 -11.22
N LEU A 394 -8.29 3.06 -11.60
CA LEU A 394 -8.42 2.54 -12.97
C LEU A 394 -7.09 2.26 -13.70
N THR A 395 -5.98 2.24 -12.97
CA THR A 395 -4.64 2.10 -13.55
C THR A 395 -4.22 0.64 -13.57
N HIS A 396 -4.39 -0.06 -12.46
CA HIS A 396 -3.91 -1.43 -12.33
C HIS A 396 -4.62 -2.23 -11.22
N TYR A 397 -4.85 -3.52 -11.50
CA TYR A 397 -5.27 -4.53 -10.52
C TYR A 397 -4.21 -5.63 -10.43
N PRO A 398 -3.36 -5.63 -9.40
CA PRO A 398 -2.47 -6.76 -9.14
C PRO A 398 -3.07 -7.75 -8.11
N LEU A 399 -2.44 -8.91 -7.97
CA LEU A 399 -2.78 -9.90 -6.95
C LEU A 399 -1.86 -9.76 -5.74
N ALA A 400 -2.37 -9.27 -4.62
CA ALA A 400 -1.66 -9.19 -3.35
C ALA A 400 -1.64 -10.56 -2.66
N TYR A 401 -0.45 -11.05 -2.33
CA TYR A 401 -0.26 -12.33 -1.63
C TYR A 401 0.70 -12.25 -0.44
N GLY A 402 1.27 -11.07 -0.18
CA GLY A 402 1.98 -10.77 1.06
C GLY A 402 1.46 -9.48 1.68
N TYR A 403 1.49 -9.40 3.00
CA TYR A 403 1.18 -8.18 3.74
C TYR A 403 2.27 -7.95 4.79
N ALA A 404 2.73 -6.71 4.89
CA ALA A 404 3.72 -6.32 5.89
C ALA A 404 3.29 -5.04 6.60
N TRP A 405 3.62 -4.94 7.88
CA TRP A 405 3.48 -3.69 8.61
C TRP A 405 4.58 -3.49 9.65
N ARG A 406 4.87 -2.24 9.96
CA ARG A 406 5.65 -1.80 11.11
C ARG A 406 4.99 -0.57 11.72
N SER A 407 5.30 -0.26 12.97
CA SER A 407 4.68 0.86 13.69
C SER A 407 5.70 1.72 14.40
N ARG A 408 5.36 2.98 14.66
CA ARG A 408 6.10 3.85 15.58
C ARG A 408 5.10 4.67 16.40
N THR A 409 5.50 5.06 17.61
CA THR A 409 4.71 6.01 18.40
C THR A 409 5.18 7.42 18.09
N VAL A 410 4.26 8.25 17.61
CA VAL A 410 4.45 9.69 17.40
C VAL A 410 3.63 10.45 18.43
N ARG A 411 4.05 11.64 18.83
CA ARG A 411 3.24 12.51 19.70
C ARG A 411 2.90 13.77 18.93
N LYS A 412 1.60 14.04 18.84
CA LYS A 412 1.08 15.24 18.18
C LYS A 412 0.73 16.27 19.24
N CYS A 413 0.98 17.55 18.95
CA CYS A 413 0.65 18.68 19.82
C CYS A 413 0.02 19.79 18.99
N PHE A 414 -1.21 20.20 19.33
CA PHE A 414 -1.87 21.36 18.70
C PHE A 414 -2.40 22.35 19.76
N ILE A 415 -3.07 21.85 20.80
CA ILE A 415 -3.48 22.61 22.00
C ILE A 415 -3.23 21.76 23.26
N TRP A 416 -3.52 20.47 23.16
CA TRP A 416 -3.09 19.40 24.06
C TRP A 416 -2.24 18.42 23.24
N CYS A 417 -1.41 17.64 23.93
CA CYS A 417 -0.61 16.62 23.27
C CYS A 417 -1.19 15.22 23.52
N TRP A 418 -1.11 14.35 22.52
CA TRP A 418 -1.48 12.94 22.63
C TRP A 418 -0.48 12.07 21.86
N ASN A 419 -0.31 10.83 22.31
CA ASN A 419 0.47 9.83 21.60
C ASN A 419 -0.44 9.12 20.60
N GLU A 420 0.08 8.89 19.41
CA GLU A 420 -0.57 8.19 18.33
C GLU A 420 0.38 7.14 17.76
N THR A 421 -0.17 6.00 17.34
CA THR A 421 0.64 4.95 16.69
C THR A 421 0.50 5.10 15.19
N GLU A 422 1.59 5.50 14.55
CA GLU A 422 1.69 5.53 13.10
C GLU A 422 2.09 4.15 12.58
N TYR A 423 1.61 3.79 11.40
CA TYR A 423 1.88 2.50 10.78
C TYR A 423 2.34 2.69 9.34
N ASN A 424 3.42 2.00 8.98
CA ASN A 424 3.81 1.80 7.59
C ASN A 424 3.36 0.40 7.18
N ARG A 425 2.60 0.31 6.09
CA ARG A 425 1.94 -0.92 5.64
C ARG A 425 2.19 -1.14 4.15
N SER A 426 2.43 -2.37 3.75
CA SER A 426 2.71 -2.72 2.36
C SER A 426 2.09 -4.06 1.96
N PHE A 427 1.70 -4.19 0.69
CA PHE A 427 1.35 -5.46 0.08
C PHE A 427 2.48 -5.93 -0.83
N TYR A 428 2.80 -7.23 -0.82
CA TYR A 428 3.65 -7.83 -1.84
C TYR A 428 2.75 -8.40 -2.94
N VAL A 429 2.97 -7.94 -4.17
CA VAL A 429 2.03 -8.18 -5.26
C VAL A 429 2.64 -8.95 -6.43
N ASN A 430 1.79 -9.72 -7.10
CA ASN A 430 2.01 -10.23 -8.44
C ASN A 430 1.31 -9.31 -9.44
N GLN A 431 2.08 -8.66 -10.31
CA GLN A 431 1.56 -7.63 -11.24
C GLN A 431 0.75 -8.22 -12.41
N GLY A 432 0.74 -9.56 -12.57
CA GLY A 432 0.15 -10.18 -13.76
C GLY A 432 0.98 -9.94 -15.03
N TRP A 433 2.30 -9.84 -14.86
CA TRP A 433 3.31 -9.71 -15.93
C TRP A 433 4.31 -10.87 -15.92
N GLY A 434 3.81 -12.09 -15.67
CA GLY A 434 4.62 -13.30 -15.78
C GLY A 434 5.66 -13.43 -14.68
N GLY A 435 5.44 -12.74 -13.54
CA GLY A 435 6.38 -12.66 -12.42
C GLY A 435 7.35 -11.48 -12.50
N SER A 436 7.33 -10.69 -13.58
CA SER A 436 8.12 -9.46 -13.68
C SER A 436 7.53 -8.38 -12.78
N ASP A 437 8.41 -7.55 -12.19
CA ASP A 437 8.06 -6.40 -11.34
C ASP A 437 7.18 -6.72 -10.13
N ASN A 438 7.15 -7.98 -9.70
CA ASN A 438 6.60 -8.36 -8.41
C ASN A 438 7.38 -7.66 -7.29
N GLY A 439 6.67 -7.07 -6.33
CA GLY A 439 7.32 -6.25 -5.33
C GLY A 439 6.37 -5.74 -4.26
N TRP A 440 6.95 -5.02 -3.30
CA TRP A 440 6.20 -4.31 -2.27
C TRP A 440 5.60 -3.02 -2.84
N VAL A 441 4.31 -2.82 -2.61
CA VAL A 441 3.58 -1.57 -2.87
C VAL A 441 2.95 -1.09 -1.57
N THR A 442 2.71 0.22 -1.43
CA THR A 442 1.99 0.78 -0.27
C THR A 442 0.65 0.08 -0.12
N ALA A 443 0.23 -0.20 1.13
CA ALA A 443 -1.06 -0.83 1.41
C ALA A 443 -2.25 0.13 1.33
N SER A 444 -2.18 1.12 0.43
CA SER A 444 -3.28 2.03 0.11
C SER A 444 -4.00 1.48 -1.12
N THR A 445 -5.27 1.13 -0.96
CA THR A 445 -6.06 0.54 -2.04
C THR A 445 -7.49 1.02 -2.03
N TRP A 446 -8.06 1.13 -3.23
CA TRP A 446 -9.43 1.57 -3.51
C TRP A 446 -10.33 0.41 -3.98
N PHE A 447 -9.78 -0.80 -4.06
CA PHE A 447 -10.50 -2.02 -4.43
C PHE A 447 -9.91 -3.22 -3.69
N ALA A 448 -10.77 -4.12 -3.20
CA ALA A 448 -10.40 -5.42 -2.67
C ALA A 448 -11.35 -6.49 -3.24
N GLY A 449 -10.80 -7.47 -3.94
CA GLY A 449 -11.51 -8.63 -4.47
C GLY A 449 -10.99 -9.91 -3.83
N GLU A 450 -11.91 -10.74 -3.35
CA GLU A 450 -11.60 -11.94 -2.59
C GLU A 450 -12.42 -13.13 -3.08
N ILE A 451 -11.92 -14.34 -2.81
CA ILE A 451 -12.68 -15.58 -2.97
C ILE A 451 -12.61 -16.42 -1.70
N ARG A 452 -13.66 -17.21 -1.47
CA ARG A 452 -13.76 -18.11 -0.31
C ARG A 452 -14.40 -19.43 -0.72
N PRO A 453 -13.98 -20.58 -0.16
CA PRO A 453 -14.67 -21.85 -0.33
C PRO A 453 -16.12 -21.80 0.14
#